data_AF-A0A9W6DA32-F1
#
_entry.id   AF-A0A9W6DA32-F1
#
_cell.length_a   1.000
_cell.length_b   1.000
_cell.length_c   1.000
_cell.angle_alpha   90.00
_cell.angle_beta   90.00
_cell.angle_gamma   90.00
#
_symmetry.space_group_name_H-M   'P 1'
#
loop_
_entity.id
_entity.type
_entity.pdbx_description
1 polymer ?
#
loop_
_entity_poly.entity_id
_entity_poly.type
_entity_poly.pdbx_seq_one_letter_code
_entity_poly.pdbx_strand_id
1 'polypeptide(L)'
;MIKNNIKTNQFHITVPAGKRLIAKAVISLEQIKTALENNTIVIIAGSTNGYVAEELLLHIEQIEDFSRNTFFRGITPGPGKKIDTTGTYFNTDVVIEKGKWSKGKTIFDVAESLGKRDIIIKGANAIDSERMLAAIQVRTPSLGPSGPMMQAIIGKRSELIIPVGLEKRIFGNIGQVVSKVNSPSTTNGMKMIPVSGTIITELESIEILTGASAELVAGGGIFGGEGGSWLAITGTDEQLYTAKNIINSVVNEPPFGY
;
A
#
# COMPACT_ATOMS: atom_id res chain seq x y z
N MET A 1 -5.91 -22.26 -35.52
CA MET A 1 -6.01 -21.72 -34.15
C MET A 1 -4.61 -21.42 -33.65
N ILE A 2 -4.24 -20.14 -33.57
CA ILE A 2 -2.96 -19.75 -32.96
C ILE A 2 -3.13 -20.03 -31.47
N LYS A 3 -2.46 -21.06 -30.96
CA LYS A 3 -2.25 -21.18 -29.51
C LYS A 3 -1.48 -19.91 -29.13
N ASN A 4 -2.13 -18.96 -28.46
CA ASN A 4 -1.40 -17.89 -27.79
C ASN A 4 -0.35 -18.60 -26.93
N ASN A 5 0.92 -18.47 -27.31
CA ASN A 5 2.00 -19.21 -26.66
C ASN A 5 2.28 -18.52 -25.32
N ILE A 6 1.49 -18.89 -24.32
CA ILE A 6 1.63 -18.39 -22.96
C ILE A 6 2.97 -18.87 -22.42
N LYS A 7 3.76 -17.94 -21.87
CA LYS A 7 5.08 -18.21 -21.28
C LYS A 7 5.12 -17.69 -19.85
N THR A 8 6.12 -18.12 -19.10
CA THR A 8 6.35 -17.69 -17.72
C THR A 8 7.78 -17.18 -17.57
N ASN A 9 7.92 -15.98 -17.01
CA ASN A 9 9.20 -15.39 -16.61
C ASN A 9 9.23 -15.22 -15.09
N GLN A 10 10.41 -15.30 -14.48
CA GLN A 10 10.59 -15.04 -13.05
C GLN A 10 11.35 -13.73 -12.82
N PHE A 11 10.90 -12.99 -11.81
CA PHE A 11 11.50 -11.72 -11.42
C PHE A 11 11.66 -11.64 -9.91
N HIS A 12 12.80 -11.14 -9.45
CA HIS A 12 13.00 -10.75 -8.06
C HIS A 12 12.62 -9.27 -7.89
N ILE A 13 11.78 -8.99 -6.90
CA ILE A 13 11.33 -7.65 -6.55
C ILE A 13 11.69 -7.37 -5.10
N THR A 14 12.52 -6.35 -4.87
CA THR A 14 12.86 -5.87 -3.53
C THR A 14 11.68 -5.14 -2.90
N VAL A 15 11.63 -5.01 -1.57
CA VAL A 15 10.53 -4.30 -0.88
C VAL A 15 10.33 -2.86 -1.41
N PRO A 16 11.37 -2.03 -1.64
CA PRO A 16 11.18 -0.70 -2.23
C PRO A 16 10.61 -0.75 -3.65
N ALA A 17 11.14 -1.63 -4.50
CA ALA A 17 10.65 -1.81 -5.87
C ALA A 17 9.19 -2.27 -5.90
N GLY A 18 8.80 -3.17 -5.00
CA GLY A 18 7.42 -3.63 -4.82
C GLY A 18 6.48 -2.50 -4.40
N LYS A 19 6.89 -1.65 -3.45
CA LYS A 19 6.11 -0.46 -3.05
C LYS A 19 5.91 0.53 -4.21
N ARG A 20 6.95 0.74 -5.04
CA ARG A 20 6.84 1.57 -6.24
C ARG A 20 5.92 0.95 -7.29
N LEU A 21 6.03 -0.36 -7.53
CA LEU A 21 5.15 -1.10 -8.44
C LEU A 21 3.68 -0.98 -8.00
N ILE A 22 3.41 -1.21 -6.71
CA ILE A 22 2.09 -1.04 -6.10
C ILE A 22 1.58 0.38 -6.28
N ALA A 23 2.41 1.39 -6.07
CA ALA A 23 2.01 2.78 -6.25
C ALA A 23 1.58 3.09 -7.69
N LYS A 24 2.33 2.60 -8.69
CA LYS A 24 1.98 2.74 -10.11
C LYS A 24 0.65 2.06 -10.45
N ALA A 25 0.40 0.88 -9.89
CA ALA A 25 -0.88 0.17 -10.08
C ALA A 25 -2.05 0.89 -9.39
N VAL A 26 -1.85 1.42 -8.18
CA VAL A 26 -2.90 2.15 -7.47
C VAL A 26 -3.32 3.39 -8.27
N ILE A 27 -2.40 4.19 -8.78
CA ILE A 27 -2.75 5.42 -9.53
C ILE A 27 -3.37 5.13 -10.90
N SER A 28 -3.20 3.92 -11.46
CA SER A 28 -3.82 3.55 -12.74
C SER A 28 -5.27 3.09 -12.61
N LEU A 29 -5.76 2.85 -11.39
CA LEU A 29 -7.14 2.44 -11.11
C LEU A 29 -8.15 3.49 -11.59
N GLU A 30 -9.23 3.01 -12.20
CA GLU A 30 -10.26 3.89 -12.75
C GLU A 30 -10.99 4.69 -11.66
N GLN A 31 -11.19 4.11 -10.47
CA GLN A 31 -11.79 4.82 -9.35
C GLN A 31 -10.90 5.98 -8.84
N ILE A 32 -9.57 5.88 -8.95
CA ILE A 32 -8.65 6.97 -8.60
C ILE A 32 -8.81 8.13 -9.60
N LYS A 33 -8.83 7.84 -10.90
CA LYS A 33 -9.05 8.87 -11.94
C LYS A 33 -10.39 9.58 -11.75
N THR A 34 -11.46 8.81 -11.54
CA THR A 34 -12.80 9.36 -11.28
C THR A 34 -12.84 10.22 -10.01
N ALA A 35 -12.14 9.80 -8.96
CA ALA A 35 -12.08 10.54 -7.70
C ALA A 35 -11.30 11.85 -7.84
N LEU A 36 -10.23 11.90 -8.64
CA LEU A 36 -9.47 13.12 -8.92
C LEU A 36 -10.34 14.21 -9.56
N GLU A 37 -11.35 13.88 -10.36
CA GLU A 37 -12.21 14.89 -10.97
C GLU A 37 -13.26 15.46 -9.99
N ASN A 38 -13.83 14.61 -9.14
CA ASN A 38 -15.10 14.90 -8.49
C ASN A 38 -15.13 14.74 -6.97
N ASN A 39 -14.19 13.99 -6.40
CA ASN A 39 -14.25 13.50 -5.03
C ASN A 39 -12.95 13.79 -4.26
N THR A 40 -12.86 13.23 -3.05
CA THR A 40 -11.74 13.36 -2.13
C THR A 40 -10.95 12.06 -2.08
N ILE A 41 -9.63 12.16 -2.16
CA ILE A 41 -8.70 11.05 -1.92
C ILE A 41 -7.87 11.40 -0.68
N VAL A 42 -7.88 10.52 0.32
CA VAL A 42 -7.07 10.67 1.53
C VAL A 42 -6.03 9.56 1.57
N ILE A 43 -4.76 9.92 1.47
CA ILE A 43 -3.64 9.01 1.63
C ILE A 43 -3.09 9.19 3.04
N ILE A 44 -3.35 8.22 3.91
CA ILE A 44 -2.88 8.26 5.29
C ILE A 44 -1.39 7.91 5.31
N ALA A 45 -0.56 8.63 6.08
CA ALA A 45 0.87 8.39 6.08
C ALA A 45 1.28 6.95 6.45
N GLY A 46 2.30 6.46 5.74
CA GLY A 46 2.82 5.11 5.86
C GLY A 46 3.87 4.83 4.78
N SER A 47 4.84 3.96 5.07
CA SER A 47 6.00 3.77 4.17
C SER A 47 5.64 3.31 2.75
N THR A 48 4.54 2.55 2.58
CA THR A 48 4.04 2.15 1.24
C THR A 48 3.19 3.26 0.65
N ASN A 49 2.33 3.87 1.47
CA ASN A 49 1.43 4.95 1.07
C ASN A 49 2.20 6.19 0.60
N GLY A 50 3.42 6.42 1.09
CA GLY A 50 4.30 7.50 0.61
C GLY A 50 4.71 7.35 -0.85
N TYR A 51 4.84 6.12 -1.36
CA TYR A 51 5.05 5.88 -2.79
C TYR A 51 3.79 6.23 -3.58
N VAL A 52 2.61 5.86 -3.08
CA VAL A 52 1.33 6.23 -3.70
C VAL A 52 1.14 7.74 -3.72
N ALA A 53 1.41 8.42 -2.61
CA ALA A 53 1.34 9.87 -2.51
C ALA A 53 2.31 10.54 -3.49
N GLU A 54 3.56 10.08 -3.55
CA GLU A 54 4.55 10.62 -4.49
C GLU A 54 4.13 10.41 -5.95
N GLU A 55 3.72 9.20 -6.36
CA GLU A 55 3.24 8.93 -7.72
C GLU A 55 2.00 9.77 -8.06
N LEU A 56 1.04 9.89 -7.14
CA LEU A 56 -0.19 10.66 -7.37
C LEU A 56 0.10 12.16 -7.48
N LEU A 57 0.94 12.70 -6.59
CA LEU A 57 1.31 14.12 -6.60
C LEU A 57 2.14 14.49 -7.83
N LEU A 58 3.01 13.58 -8.31
CA LEU A 58 3.68 13.73 -9.60
C LEU A 58 2.67 13.73 -10.75
N HIS A 59 1.70 12.82 -10.73
CA HIS A 59 0.68 12.71 -11.78
C HIS A 59 -0.21 13.95 -11.91
N ILE A 60 -0.50 14.63 -10.80
CA ILE A 60 -1.30 15.87 -10.79
C ILE A 60 -0.44 17.15 -10.73
N GLU A 61 0.87 17.03 -10.98
CA GLU A 61 1.84 18.13 -11.04
C GLU A 61 1.92 19.01 -9.77
N GLN A 62 1.72 18.42 -8.59
CA GLN A 62 1.68 19.11 -7.29
C GLN A 62 2.67 18.52 -6.26
N ILE A 63 3.72 17.81 -6.70
CA ILE A 63 4.71 17.20 -5.79
C ILE A 63 5.41 18.22 -4.89
N GLU A 64 5.69 19.43 -5.38
CA GLU A 64 6.37 20.50 -4.66
C GLU A 64 7.59 20.00 -3.85
N ASP A 65 7.57 20.16 -2.53
CA ASP A 65 8.61 19.74 -1.58
C ASP A 65 8.29 18.39 -0.88
N PHE A 66 7.27 17.67 -1.35
CA PHE A 66 6.88 16.38 -0.76
C PHE A 66 8.05 15.40 -0.78
N SER A 67 8.31 14.79 0.38
CA SER A 67 9.31 13.74 0.50
C SER A 67 8.71 12.51 1.16
N ARG A 68 8.60 11.42 0.37
CA ARG A 68 8.12 10.13 0.86
C ARG A 68 8.90 9.64 2.08
N ASN A 69 10.19 9.97 2.19
CA ASN A 69 11.06 9.56 3.30
C ASN A 69 10.64 10.16 4.65
N THR A 70 9.84 11.22 4.64
CA THR A 70 9.28 11.83 5.86
C THR A 70 7.81 11.49 6.07
N PHE A 71 7.16 10.86 5.07
CA PHE A 71 5.73 10.53 5.07
C PHE A 71 5.47 9.12 5.58
N PHE A 72 5.59 8.91 6.88
CA PHE A 72 5.35 7.60 7.48
C PHE A 72 4.74 7.69 8.89
N ARG A 73 4.04 6.62 9.27
CA ARG A 73 3.54 6.38 10.63
C ARG A 73 3.68 4.90 10.96
N GLY A 74 3.88 4.58 12.24
CA GLY A 74 3.83 3.20 12.72
C GLY A 74 4.83 2.26 12.04
N ILE A 75 6.10 2.68 11.96
CA ILE A 75 7.17 1.84 11.41
C ILE A 75 7.84 0.99 12.48
N THR A 76 8.42 -0.14 12.06
CA THR A 76 9.21 -1.04 12.91
C THR A 76 10.67 -0.96 12.48
N PRO A 77 11.52 -0.18 13.18
CA PRO A 77 12.94 -0.08 12.84
C PRO A 77 13.69 -1.35 13.25
N GLY A 78 14.81 -1.61 12.59
CA GLY A 78 15.74 -2.65 13.03
C GLY A 78 16.35 -2.30 14.41
N PRO A 79 16.84 -3.30 15.17
CA PRO A 79 17.45 -3.07 16.48
C PRO A 79 18.54 -1.98 16.44
N GLY A 80 18.46 -1.02 17.36
CA GLY A 80 19.42 0.08 17.48
C GLY A 80 19.29 1.20 16.42
N LYS A 81 18.38 1.08 15.44
CA LYS A 81 18.14 2.14 14.47
C LYS A 81 17.25 3.24 15.06
N LYS A 82 17.68 4.48 14.88
CA LYS A 82 16.89 5.68 15.19
C LYS A 82 16.09 6.08 13.95
N ILE A 83 14.95 6.71 14.20
CA ILE A 83 14.05 7.23 13.17
C ILE A 83 14.08 8.74 13.27
N ASP A 84 14.36 9.42 12.18
CA ASP A 84 14.15 10.87 12.11
C ASP A 84 12.65 11.18 12.06
N THR A 85 12.16 11.88 13.08
CA THR A 85 10.74 12.29 13.19
C THR A 85 10.56 13.79 13.02
N THR A 86 11.62 14.50 12.61
CA THR A 86 11.62 15.96 12.43
C THR A 86 11.22 16.38 11.01
N GLY A 87 11.09 15.42 10.10
CA GLY A 87 10.72 15.67 8.71
C GLY A 87 9.34 16.31 8.54
N THR A 88 9.21 17.21 7.58
CA THR A 88 8.03 18.05 7.32
C THR A 88 6.72 17.29 7.23
N TYR A 89 6.73 16.08 6.65
CA TYR A 89 5.53 15.28 6.42
C TYR A 89 5.32 14.17 7.46
N PHE A 90 6.07 14.20 8.56
CA PHE A 90 5.87 13.26 9.65
C PHE A 90 4.51 13.54 10.33
N ASN A 91 3.71 12.50 10.55
CA ASN A 91 2.36 12.60 11.11
C ASN A 91 1.37 13.51 10.35
N THR A 92 1.65 13.85 9.08
CA THR A 92 0.67 14.46 8.17
C THR A 92 0.02 13.38 7.31
N ASP A 93 -1.00 13.76 6.52
CA ASP A 93 -1.56 12.92 5.45
C ASP A 93 -1.61 13.75 4.16
N VAL A 94 -1.84 13.09 3.02
CA VAL A 94 -2.10 13.79 1.75
C VAL A 94 -3.60 13.73 1.48
N VAL A 95 -4.24 14.89 1.40
CA VAL A 95 -5.66 15.04 1.09
C VAL A 95 -5.80 15.74 -0.25
N ILE A 96 -6.37 15.07 -1.24
CA ILE A 96 -6.65 15.63 -2.56
C ILE A 96 -8.15 15.84 -2.68
N GLU A 97 -8.61 17.07 -2.84
CA GLU A 97 -10.01 17.43 -3.07
C GLU A 97 -10.17 17.85 -4.53
N LYS A 98 -10.85 17.04 -5.34
CA LYS A 98 -11.10 17.31 -6.78
C LYS A 98 -9.82 17.68 -7.53
N GLY A 99 -8.78 16.87 -7.34
CA GLY A 99 -7.51 16.99 -8.05
C GLY A 99 -6.58 18.05 -7.48
N LYS A 100 -6.95 18.73 -6.39
CA LYS A 100 -6.13 19.73 -5.73
C LYS A 100 -5.64 19.24 -4.37
N TRP A 101 -4.34 19.39 -4.10
CA TRP A 101 -3.77 19.05 -2.81
C TRP A 101 -4.15 20.09 -1.74
N SER A 102 -4.98 19.67 -0.79
CA SER A 102 -5.38 20.46 0.38
C SER A 102 -4.38 20.26 1.52
N LYS A 103 -3.24 20.97 1.42
CA LYS A 103 -2.14 20.90 2.39
C LYS A 103 -2.59 21.19 3.82
N GLY A 104 -1.97 20.47 4.77
CA GLY A 104 -2.23 20.61 6.22
C GLY A 104 -3.45 19.85 6.73
N LYS A 105 -4.33 19.35 5.85
CA LYS A 105 -5.44 18.46 6.25
C LYS A 105 -4.96 17.03 6.46
N THR A 106 -5.64 16.33 7.36
CA THR A 106 -5.43 14.93 7.69
C THR A 106 -6.74 14.16 7.69
N ILE A 107 -6.69 12.83 7.86
CA ILE A 107 -7.90 12.02 8.02
C ILE A 107 -8.76 12.49 9.22
N PHE A 108 -8.14 13.07 10.26
CA PHE A 108 -8.87 13.59 11.41
C PHE A 108 -9.76 14.79 11.06
N ASP A 109 -9.37 15.57 10.05
CA ASP A 109 -10.09 16.78 9.66
C ASP A 109 -11.24 16.48 8.69
N VAL A 110 -11.10 15.43 7.86
CA VAL A 110 -12.01 15.19 6.74
C VAL A 110 -12.91 13.97 6.90
N ALA A 111 -12.64 13.06 7.84
CA ALA A 111 -13.37 11.79 7.94
C ALA A 111 -14.90 11.93 8.02
N GLU A 112 -15.41 12.98 8.67
CA GLU A 112 -16.86 13.20 8.81
C GLU A 112 -17.53 13.66 7.51
N SER A 113 -16.79 14.35 6.64
CA SER A 113 -17.28 14.86 5.36
C SER A 113 -17.15 13.85 4.22
N LEU A 114 -16.32 12.80 4.38
CA LEU A 114 -16.18 11.76 3.35
C LEU A 114 -17.49 11.01 3.14
N GLY A 115 -17.70 10.50 1.93
CA GLY A 115 -18.86 9.76 1.48
C GLY A 115 -18.50 8.61 0.55
N LYS A 116 -19.53 8.05 -0.10
CA LYS A 116 -19.47 6.79 -0.86
C LYS A 116 -18.54 6.77 -2.08
N ARG A 117 -18.15 7.94 -2.57
CA ARG A 117 -17.30 8.10 -3.76
C ARG A 117 -15.90 8.61 -3.40
N ASP A 118 -15.67 8.91 -2.12
CA ASP A 118 -14.37 9.30 -1.62
C ASP A 118 -13.55 8.05 -1.29
N ILE A 119 -12.24 8.18 -1.43
CA ILE A 119 -11.29 7.07 -1.33
C ILE A 119 -10.33 7.34 -0.20
N ILE A 120 -10.11 6.33 0.64
CA ILE A 120 -9.03 6.32 1.62
C ILE A 120 -7.99 5.29 1.17
N ILE A 121 -6.73 5.71 1.15
CA ILE A 121 -5.59 4.85 0.87
C ILE A 121 -4.82 4.62 2.16
N LYS A 122 -4.81 3.36 2.61
CA LYS A 122 -4.07 2.96 3.82
C LYS A 122 -3.54 1.55 3.70
N GLY A 123 -2.21 1.41 3.64
CA GLY A 123 -1.55 0.11 3.74
C GLY A 123 -1.66 -0.55 5.11
N ALA A 124 -1.38 -1.85 5.13
CA ALA A 124 -1.54 -2.74 6.28
C ALA A 124 -0.19 -3.27 6.82
N ASN A 125 -0.24 -4.08 7.88
CA ASN A 125 0.90 -4.77 8.49
C ASN A 125 0.85 -6.29 8.33
N ALA A 126 -0.31 -6.83 7.95
CA ALA A 126 -0.50 -8.24 7.64
C ALA A 126 -1.48 -8.37 6.46
N ILE A 127 -1.28 -9.39 5.63
CA ILE A 127 -2.21 -9.79 4.58
C ILE A 127 -2.39 -11.32 4.59
N ASP A 128 -3.65 -11.74 4.57
CA ASP A 128 -4.09 -13.10 4.27
C ASP A 128 -4.58 -13.08 2.82
N SER A 129 -3.69 -13.43 1.88
CA SER A 129 -3.95 -13.36 0.44
C SER A 129 -4.95 -14.41 -0.03
N GLU A 130 -5.12 -15.50 0.71
CA GLU A 130 -6.13 -16.53 0.39
C GLU A 130 -7.55 -15.99 0.60
N ARG A 131 -7.75 -15.17 1.64
CA ARG A 131 -9.07 -14.61 2.00
C ARG A 131 -9.24 -13.17 1.58
N MET A 132 -8.23 -12.56 0.96
CA MET A 132 -8.19 -11.15 0.60
C MET A 132 -8.56 -10.23 1.78
N LEU A 133 -7.93 -10.48 2.93
CA LEU A 133 -8.09 -9.67 4.14
C LEU A 133 -6.74 -9.12 4.61
N ALA A 134 -6.77 -7.94 5.21
CA ALA A 134 -5.58 -7.31 5.76
C ALA A 134 -5.79 -6.90 7.23
N ALA A 135 -4.71 -6.61 7.93
CA ALA A 135 -4.78 -6.08 9.28
C ALA A 135 -3.74 -5.00 9.52
N ILE A 136 -4.17 -3.96 10.24
CA ILE A 136 -3.35 -2.79 10.57
C ILE A 136 -2.95 -2.91 12.04
N GLN A 137 -1.66 -2.79 12.34
CA GLN A 137 -1.20 -2.74 13.72
C GLN A 137 -1.54 -1.39 14.36
N VAL A 138 -1.97 -1.44 15.62
CA VAL A 138 -2.39 -0.28 16.40
C VAL A 138 -1.70 -0.29 17.76
N ARG A 139 -1.04 0.82 18.08
CA ARG A 139 -0.33 0.99 19.36
C ARG A 139 -1.18 1.70 20.41
N THR A 140 -1.87 2.77 20.02
CA THR A 140 -2.59 3.63 20.96
C THR A 140 -4.00 3.10 21.27
N PRO A 141 -4.53 3.32 22.50
CA PRO A 141 -5.92 2.98 22.82
C PRO A 141 -6.96 3.69 21.93
N SER A 142 -6.64 4.90 21.46
CA SER A 142 -7.50 5.71 20.59
C SER A 142 -7.56 5.25 19.13
N LEU A 143 -6.90 4.14 18.78
CA LEU A 143 -6.75 3.62 17.41
C LEU A 143 -5.94 4.51 16.45
N GLY A 144 -5.55 5.72 16.85
CA GLY A 144 -4.80 6.65 16.01
C GLY A 144 -5.57 6.97 14.72
N PRO A 145 -4.88 7.15 13.58
CA PRO A 145 -5.53 7.44 12.30
C PRO A 145 -6.55 6.36 11.85
N SER A 146 -6.44 5.14 12.37
CA SER A 146 -7.40 4.08 12.06
C SER A 146 -8.79 4.35 12.65
N GLY A 147 -8.93 5.12 13.73
CA GLY A 147 -10.24 5.50 14.28
C GLY A 147 -11.13 6.27 13.29
N PRO A 148 -10.74 7.48 12.87
CA PRO A 148 -11.51 8.27 11.90
C PRO A 148 -11.60 7.59 10.53
N MET A 149 -10.57 6.82 10.13
CA MET A 149 -10.66 5.98 8.93
C MET A 149 -11.82 4.97 9.03
N MET A 150 -11.95 4.25 10.15
CA MET A 150 -13.04 3.28 10.34
C MET A 150 -14.42 3.96 10.33
N GLN A 151 -14.53 5.18 10.89
CA GLN A 151 -15.73 6.00 10.79
C GLN A 151 -16.11 6.30 9.34
N ALA A 152 -15.13 6.70 8.51
CA ALA A 152 -15.38 6.98 7.10
C ALA A 152 -15.74 5.71 6.30
N ILE A 153 -14.95 4.62 6.40
CA ILE A 153 -15.17 3.43 5.56
C ILE A 153 -16.41 2.62 5.98
N ILE A 154 -16.73 2.54 7.28
CA ILE A 154 -17.91 1.79 7.75
C ILE A 154 -19.12 2.72 7.85
N GLY A 155 -18.98 3.84 8.55
CA GLY A 155 -20.09 4.75 8.84
C GLY A 155 -20.55 5.54 7.62
N LYS A 156 -19.60 5.99 6.79
CA LYS A 156 -19.89 6.81 5.59
C LYS A 156 -19.82 6.01 4.28
N ARG A 157 -19.31 4.78 4.34
CA ARG A 157 -19.13 3.85 3.22
C ARG A 157 -18.16 4.39 2.16
N SER A 158 -17.16 5.16 2.58
CA SER A 158 -16.03 5.53 1.72
C SER A 158 -15.24 4.30 1.35
N GLU A 159 -14.63 4.32 0.16
CA GLU A 159 -13.83 3.19 -0.31
C GLU A 159 -12.49 3.13 0.43
N LEU A 160 -12.00 1.92 0.69
CA LEU A 160 -10.66 1.68 1.21
C LEU A 160 -9.81 0.94 0.17
N ILE A 161 -8.71 1.56 -0.27
CA ILE A 161 -7.66 0.91 -1.06
C ILE A 161 -6.48 0.61 -0.12
N ILE A 162 -6.00 -0.62 -0.15
CA ILE A 162 -4.99 -1.17 0.76
C ILE A 162 -3.75 -1.56 -0.05
N PRO A 163 -2.83 -0.62 -0.31
CA PRO A 163 -1.53 -0.95 -0.88
C PRO A 163 -0.69 -1.68 0.17
N VAL A 164 -0.35 -2.94 -0.08
CA VAL A 164 0.36 -3.79 0.88
C VAL A 164 1.23 -4.79 0.14
N GLY A 165 2.52 -4.83 0.43
CA GLY A 165 3.42 -5.76 -0.23
C GLY A 165 3.35 -7.16 0.37
N LEU A 166 3.74 -8.15 -0.44
CA LEU A 166 3.77 -9.57 -0.08
C LEU A 166 4.78 -9.89 1.02
N GLU A 167 5.66 -8.96 1.40
CA GLU A 167 6.54 -9.10 2.57
C GLU A 167 5.75 -9.19 3.88
N LYS A 168 4.51 -8.71 3.88
CA LYS A 168 3.59 -8.71 5.01
C LYS A 168 2.63 -9.90 5.03
N ARG A 169 2.82 -10.88 4.14
CA ARG A 169 2.00 -12.09 4.12
C ARG A 169 2.10 -12.83 5.46
N ILE A 170 0.97 -13.32 5.94
CA ILE A 170 0.89 -14.19 7.11
C ILE A 170 0.32 -15.54 6.72
N PHE A 171 0.55 -16.54 7.57
CA PHE A 171 -0.07 -17.85 7.41
C PHE A 171 -1.33 -17.94 8.28
N GLY A 172 -2.36 -18.61 7.73
CA GLY A 172 -3.61 -18.88 8.43
C GLY A 172 -4.60 -17.71 8.40
N ASN A 173 -5.67 -17.86 9.17
CA ASN A 173 -6.81 -16.94 9.15
C ASN A 173 -6.50 -15.65 9.95
N ILE A 174 -6.57 -14.51 9.26
CA ILE A 174 -6.28 -13.21 9.89
C ILE A 174 -7.21 -12.87 11.06
N GLY A 175 -8.47 -13.30 11.04
CA GLY A 175 -9.43 -13.10 12.12
C GLY A 175 -9.01 -13.83 13.40
N GLN A 176 -8.46 -15.05 13.27
CA GLN A 176 -7.89 -15.78 14.40
C GLN A 176 -6.65 -15.09 14.96
N VAL A 177 -5.76 -14.58 14.08
CA VAL A 177 -4.57 -13.82 14.49
C VAL A 177 -4.98 -12.56 15.25
N VAL A 178 -5.91 -11.78 14.70
CA VAL A 178 -6.46 -10.57 15.32
C VAL A 178 -7.11 -10.90 16.68
N SER A 179 -7.95 -11.92 16.75
CA SER A 179 -8.60 -12.34 17.99
C SER A 179 -7.57 -12.70 19.07
N LYS A 180 -6.46 -13.34 18.68
CA LYS A 180 -5.37 -13.70 19.60
C LYS A 180 -4.65 -12.45 20.10
N VAL A 181 -4.12 -11.61 19.22
CA VAL A 181 -3.30 -10.45 19.62
C VAL A 181 -4.10 -9.37 20.35
N ASN A 182 -5.42 -9.32 20.14
CA ASN A 182 -6.31 -8.39 20.85
C ASN A 182 -6.95 -8.97 22.12
N SER A 183 -6.75 -10.27 22.40
CA SER A 183 -7.34 -10.93 23.58
C SER A 183 -6.95 -10.21 24.88
N PRO A 184 -7.85 -10.10 25.88
CA PRO A 184 -7.50 -9.64 27.22
C PRO A 184 -6.35 -10.43 27.88
N SER A 185 -6.15 -11.69 27.46
CA SER A 185 -5.05 -12.54 27.93
C SER A 185 -3.70 -12.24 27.28
N THR A 186 -3.66 -11.43 26.21
CA THR A 186 -2.40 -11.01 25.58
C THR A 186 -1.76 -9.92 26.41
N THR A 187 -0.59 -10.23 26.99
CA THR A 187 0.04 -9.39 28.01
C THR A 187 0.98 -8.33 27.46
N ASN A 188 1.42 -8.46 26.20
CA ASN A 188 2.35 -7.53 25.55
C ASN A 188 2.23 -7.59 24.02
N GLY A 189 2.65 -6.53 23.34
CA GLY A 189 2.70 -6.43 21.88
C GLY A 189 1.72 -5.43 21.27
N MET A 190 1.70 -5.39 19.93
CA MET A 190 0.81 -4.52 19.15
C MET A 190 -0.56 -5.18 18.97
N LYS A 191 -1.62 -4.37 19.06
CA LYS A 191 -2.98 -4.78 18.69
C LYS A 191 -3.14 -4.71 17.18
N MET A 192 -4.20 -5.31 16.64
CA MET A 192 -4.50 -5.25 15.21
C MET A 192 -5.97 -4.95 14.94
N ILE A 193 -6.26 -4.20 13.88
CA ILE A 193 -7.62 -4.04 13.36
C ILE A 193 -7.71 -4.83 12.05
N PRO A 194 -8.65 -5.78 11.91
CA PRO A 194 -8.92 -6.43 10.64
C PRO A 194 -9.62 -5.42 9.73
N VAL A 195 -9.20 -5.36 8.47
CA VAL A 195 -9.78 -4.48 7.46
C VAL A 195 -9.96 -5.23 6.14
N SER A 196 -11.03 -4.87 5.44
CA SER A 196 -11.35 -5.33 4.09
C SER A 196 -11.47 -4.11 3.17
N GLY A 197 -11.03 -4.26 1.92
CA GLY A 197 -11.08 -3.23 0.90
C GLY A 197 -10.44 -3.72 -0.38
N THR A 198 -10.19 -2.81 -1.31
CA THR A 198 -9.44 -3.09 -2.55
C THR A 198 -7.97 -3.28 -2.21
N ILE A 199 -7.52 -4.53 -2.04
CA ILE A 199 -6.13 -4.87 -1.73
C ILE A 199 -5.31 -4.88 -3.01
N ILE A 200 -4.17 -4.19 -2.98
CA ILE A 200 -3.22 -4.15 -4.10
C ILE A 200 -1.84 -4.58 -3.59
N THR A 201 -1.42 -5.79 -3.96
CA THR A 201 -0.06 -6.31 -3.77
C THR A 201 0.73 -6.23 -5.07
N GLU A 202 1.96 -6.70 -5.07
CA GLU A 202 2.74 -6.86 -6.30
C GLU A 202 2.04 -7.78 -7.32
N LEU A 203 1.24 -8.78 -6.88
CA LEU A 203 0.52 -9.68 -7.78
C LEU A 203 -0.57 -8.92 -8.55
N GLU A 204 -1.47 -8.25 -7.82
CA GLU A 204 -2.53 -7.43 -8.43
C GLU A 204 -1.92 -6.31 -9.28
N SER A 205 -0.76 -5.78 -8.89
CA SER A 205 -0.09 -4.73 -9.67
C SER A 205 0.33 -5.20 -11.05
N ILE A 206 0.84 -6.43 -11.19
CA ILE A 206 1.19 -7.00 -12.50
C ILE A 206 -0.06 -7.19 -13.35
N GLU A 207 -1.14 -7.71 -12.76
CA GLU A 207 -2.41 -7.90 -13.47
C GLU A 207 -2.99 -6.56 -13.94
N ILE A 208 -3.06 -5.56 -13.05
CA ILE A 208 -3.60 -4.23 -13.36
C ILE A 208 -2.80 -3.53 -14.46
N LEU A 209 -1.46 -3.61 -14.41
CA LEU A 209 -0.60 -2.84 -15.31
C LEU A 209 -0.35 -3.54 -16.65
N THR A 210 -0.55 -4.85 -16.74
CA THR A 210 -0.13 -5.64 -17.92
C THR A 210 -1.15 -6.65 -18.41
N GLY A 211 -2.14 -7.02 -17.58
CA GLY A 211 -3.06 -8.13 -17.82
C GLY A 211 -2.43 -9.53 -17.72
N ALA A 212 -1.15 -9.66 -17.36
CA ALA A 212 -0.53 -10.95 -17.05
C ALA A 212 -0.94 -11.43 -15.66
N SER A 213 -0.96 -12.74 -15.44
CA SER A 213 -1.10 -13.30 -14.10
C SER A 213 0.25 -13.36 -13.40
N ALA A 214 0.26 -13.27 -12.07
CA ALA A 214 1.46 -13.38 -11.26
C ALA A 214 1.24 -14.28 -10.05
N GLU A 215 2.27 -15.04 -9.69
CA GLU A 215 2.29 -15.90 -8.51
C GLU A 215 3.55 -15.65 -7.69
N LEU A 216 3.42 -15.62 -6.36
CA LEU A 216 4.56 -15.59 -5.44
C LEU A 216 5.19 -16.99 -5.34
N VAL A 217 6.42 -17.15 -5.83
CA VAL A 217 7.08 -18.47 -5.90
C VAL A 217 8.22 -18.64 -4.88
N ALA A 218 8.85 -17.55 -4.45
CA ALA A 218 9.83 -17.55 -3.37
C ALA A 218 9.91 -16.16 -2.72
N GLY A 219 10.60 -16.05 -1.58
CA GLY A 219 10.83 -14.76 -0.95
C GLY A 219 12.03 -14.73 -0.03
N GLY A 220 12.46 -13.52 0.32
CA GLY A 220 13.68 -13.26 1.08
C GLY A 220 14.93 -13.15 0.21
N GLY A 221 16.04 -12.88 0.88
CA GLY A 221 17.33 -12.57 0.29
C GLY A 221 18.25 -11.95 1.35
N ILE A 222 19.42 -11.50 0.93
CA ILE A 222 20.41 -10.79 1.76
C ILE A 222 20.99 -9.61 0.96
N PHE A 223 21.70 -8.70 1.62
CA PHE A 223 22.35 -7.54 0.97
C PHE A 223 21.35 -6.61 0.24
N GLY A 224 20.20 -6.33 0.86
CA GLY A 224 19.14 -5.50 0.29
C GLY A 224 17.99 -6.30 -0.35
N GLY A 225 18.08 -7.63 -0.35
CA GLY A 225 17.00 -8.54 -0.75
C GLY A 225 16.07 -8.97 0.40
N GLU A 226 16.28 -8.47 1.62
CA GLU A 226 15.46 -8.83 2.78
C GLU A 226 13.99 -8.47 2.55
N GLY A 227 13.08 -9.42 2.81
CA GLY A 227 11.65 -9.25 2.55
C GLY A 227 11.25 -9.21 1.06
N GLY A 228 12.20 -9.38 0.14
CA GLY A 228 11.92 -9.45 -1.30
C GLY A 228 11.02 -10.61 -1.70
N SER A 229 10.44 -10.50 -2.90
CA SER A 229 9.52 -11.49 -3.47
C SER A 229 10.01 -11.93 -4.85
N TRP A 230 10.00 -13.23 -5.10
CA TRP A 230 10.17 -13.79 -6.43
C TRP A 230 8.81 -14.09 -7.02
N LEU A 231 8.51 -13.47 -8.16
CA LEU A 231 7.24 -13.60 -8.85
C LEU A 231 7.42 -14.41 -10.13
N ALA A 232 6.58 -15.41 -10.35
CA ALA A 232 6.37 -16.02 -11.66
C ALA A 232 5.25 -15.28 -12.37
N ILE A 233 5.57 -14.63 -13.49
CA ILE A 233 4.62 -13.86 -14.29
C ILE A 233 4.33 -14.63 -15.57
N THR A 234 3.04 -14.88 -15.83
CA THR A 234 2.57 -15.71 -16.93
C THR A 234 1.64 -14.91 -17.85
N GLY A 235 1.93 -14.91 -19.14
CA GLY A 235 1.15 -14.13 -20.11
C GLY A 235 1.61 -14.32 -21.56
N THR A 236 1.06 -13.50 -22.47
CA THR A 236 1.52 -13.41 -23.86
C THR A 236 2.89 -12.74 -23.95
N ASP A 237 3.56 -12.85 -25.09
CA ASP A 237 4.84 -12.17 -25.33
C ASP A 237 4.76 -10.65 -25.11
N GLU A 238 3.66 -10.02 -25.51
CA GLU A 238 3.41 -8.59 -25.29
C GLU A 238 3.24 -8.24 -23.80
N GLN A 239 2.45 -9.02 -23.07
CA GLN A 239 2.24 -8.80 -21.64
C GLN A 239 3.54 -8.99 -20.85
N LEU A 240 4.32 -10.02 -21.16
CA LEU A 240 5.62 -10.28 -20.53
C LEU A 240 6.66 -9.21 -20.86
N TYR A 241 6.63 -8.68 -22.09
CA TYR A 241 7.48 -7.56 -22.49
C TYR A 241 7.14 -6.30 -21.67
N THR A 242 5.85 -5.98 -21.53
CA THR A 242 5.38 -4.86 -20.72
C THR A 242 5.75 -5.05 -19.24
N ALA A 243 5.51 -6.23 -18.67
CA ALA A 243 5.87 -6.56 -17.29
C ALA A 243 7.38 -6.37 -17.05
N LYS A 244 8.22 -6.88 -17.96
CA LYS A 244 9.68 -6.72 -17.88
C LYS A 244 10.09 -5.25 -17.89
N ASN A 245 9.50 -4.43 -18.76
CA ASN A 245 9.83 -3.01 -18.85
C ASN A 245 9.43 -2.24 -17.57
N ILE A 246 8.25 -2.50 -17.04
CA ILE A 246 7.79 -1.90 -15.78
C ILE A 246 8.70 -2.32 -14.62
N ILE A 247 9.01 -3.62 -14.49
CA ILE A 247 9.89 -4.11 -13.42
C ILE A 247 11.29 -3.48 -13.53
N ASN A 248 11.86 -3.42 -14.73
CA ASN A 248 13.15 -2.77 -14.95
C ASN A 248 13.14 -1.27 -14.59
N SER A 249 12.00 -0.59 -14.72
CA SER A 249 11.86 0.82 -14.33
C SER A 249 11.88 1.03 -12.81
N VAL A 250 11.58 0.00 -12.01
CA VAL A 250 11.47 0.09 -10.54
C VAL A 250 12.51 -0.73 -9.79
N VAL A 251 13.25 -1.63 -10.44
CA VAL A 251 14.17 -2.58 -9.78
C VAL A 251 15.27 -1.91 -8.95
N ASN A 252 15.68 -0.70 -9.35
CA ASN A 252 16.71 0.09 -8.66
C ASN A 252 16.12 1.08 -7.65
N GLU A 253 14.85 0.94 -7.28
CA GLU A 253 14.21 1.82 -6.28
C GLU A 253 15.01 1.77 -4.97
N PRO A 254 15.50 2.91 -4.47
CA PRO A 254 16.30 2.94 -3.26
C PRO A 254 15.45 2.59 -2.03
N PRO A 255 16.06 2.03 -0.98
CA PRO A 255 15.38 1.79 0.28
C PRO A 255 14.78 3.07 0.83
N PHE A 256 13.76 2.91 1.68
CA PHE A 256 13.19 4.03 2.41
C PHE A 256 14.28 4.73 3.23
N GLY A 257 14.40 6.06 3.09
CA GLY A 257 15.48 6.83 3.73
C GLY A 257 15.46 6.69 5.25
N TYR A 258 16.66 6.65 5.85
CA TYR A 258 16.88 6.64 7.30
C TYR A 258 17.12 8.05 7.83
#